data_AF-A0A8T4Q897-F1
#
_entry.id   AF-A0A8T4Q897-F1
#
_cell.length_a   1.000
_cell.length_b   1.000
_cell.length_c   1.000
_cell.angle_alpha   90.00
_cell.angle_beta   90.00
_cell.angle_gamma   90.00
#
_symmetry.space_group_name_H-M   'P 1'
#
loop_
_entity.id
_entity.type
_entity.pdbx_description
1 polymer ?
#
loop_
_entity_poly.entity_id
_entity_poly.type
_entity_poly.pdbx_seq_one_letter_code
_entity_poly.pdbx_strand_id
1 'polypeptide(L)'
;MLDIILPMLSWFWGLFVGWLYLFASPIWNFQVMWIIIPIWLAWFFGEFFQEKKGTSFGNAISNGVVPFWVGLDWMRLLVNGILEGKMAWSPLLVFKFLICLGVFAYGAFILVQGVRGRHIVRYVGRIREITYAMVVFTPIIYGIVPLSMRYFLSIAFFFPVFYFLIEFIDLKMPNPKAFDMDESPHR
;
A
#
# COMPACT_ATOMS: atom_id res chain seq x y z
N MET A 1 -10.77 -34.42 16.21
CA MET A 1 -10.26 -33.06 16.53
C MET A 1 -9.13 -32.68 15.58
N LEU A 2 -8.10 -33.52 15.40
CA LEU A 2 -7.06 -33.33 14.38
C LEU A 2 -7.61 -33.17 12.95
N ASP A 3 -8.66 -33.91 12.59
CA ASP A 3 -9.29 -33.85 11.26
C ASP A 3 -9.94 -32.49 10.93
N ILE A 4 -10.17 -31.65 11.94
CA ILE A 4 -10.70 -30.28 11.78
C ILE A 4 -9.56 -29.26 11.85
N ILE A 5 -8.63 -29.44 12.80
CA ILE A 5 -7.53 -28.50 13.03
C ILE A 5 -6.58 -28.46 11.82
N LEU A 6 -6.21 -29.62 11.27
CA LEU A 6 -5.24 -29.69 10.17
C LEU A 6 -5.73 -28.97 8.89
N PRO A 7 -6.97 -29.19 8.40
CA PRO A 7 -7.49 -28.42 7.26
C PRO A 7 -7.57 -26.92 7.53
N MET A 8 -7.97 -26.51 8.75
CA MET A 8 -8.03 -25.09 9.12
C MET A 8 -6.63 -24.45 9.09
N LEU A 9 -5.63 -25.10 9.68
CA LEU A 9 -4.25 -24.63 9.65
C LEU A 9 -3.70 -24.59 8.23
N SER A 10 -3.96 -25.61 7.42
CA SER A 10 -3.55 -25.64 6.00
C SER A 10 -4.19 -24.52 5.19
N TRP A 11 -5.47 -24.23 5.42
CA TRP A 11 -6.17 -23.13 4.76
C TRP A 11 -5.58 -21.77 5.17
N PHE A 12 -5.37 -21.55 6.46
CA PHE A 12 -4.76 -20.32 6.98
C PHE A 12 -3.32 -20.14 6.48
N TRP A 13 -2.52 -21.21 6.47
CA TRP A 13 -1.19 -21.23 5.86
C TRP A 13 -1.24 -20.87 4.36
N GLY A 14 -2.23 -21.39 3.65
CA GLY A 14 -2.49 -21.02 2.26
C GLY A 14 -2.78 -19.53 2.07
N LEU A 15 -3.47 -18.89 3.01
CA LEU A 15 -3.68 -17.44 2.99
C LEU A 15 -2.37 -16.68 3.28
N PHE A 16 -1.57 -17.14 4.23
CA PHE A 16 -0.28 -16.53 4.58
C PHE A 16 0.69 -16.56 3.40
N VAL A 17 0.84 -17.72 2.75
CA VAL A 17 1.67 -17.88 1.55
C VAL A 17 1.16 -16.99 0.41
N GLY A 18 -0.17 -16.89 0.25
CA GLY A 18 -0.77 -15.97 -0.73
C GLY A 18 -0.45 -14.50 -0.45
N TRP A 19 -0.47 -14.11 0.82
CA TRP A 19 -0.08 -12.76 1.26
C TRP A 19 1.41 -12.47 0.98
N LEU A 20 2.31 -13.41 1.32
CA LEU A 20 3.73 -13.30 1.00
C LEU A 20 3.97 -13.20 -0.51
N TYR A 21 3.24 -13.98 -1.31
CA TYR A 21 3.35 -13.94 -2.76
C TYR A 21 2.93 -12.58 -3.34
N LEU A 22 1.84 -11.98 -2.85
CA LEU A 22 1.44 -10.62 -3.23
C LEU A 22 2.58 -9.63 -2.93
N PHE A 23 3.12 -9.66 -1.71
CA PHE A 23 4.20 -8.76 -1.28
C PHE A 23 5.50 -8.91 -2.06
N ALA A 24 5.90 -10.15 -2.35
CA ALA A 24 7.16 -10.44 -3.00
C ALA A 24 7.08 -10.34 -4.53
N SER A 25 5.89 -10.52 -5.13
CA SER A 25 5.74 -10.56 -6.59
C SER A 25 6.29 -9.33 -7.35
N PRO A 26 6.26 -8.09 -6.83
CA PRO A 26 6.91 -6.95 -7.47
C PRO A 26 8.42 -7.10 -7.67
N ILE A 27 9.10 -7.89 -6.82
CA ILE A 27 10.56 -8.07 -6.87
C ILE A 27 10.99 -8.82 -8.15
N TRP A 28 10.11 -9.67 -8.67
CA TRP A 28 10.44 -10.60 -9.77
C TRP A 28 9.83 -10.18 -11.11
N ASN A 29 9.10 -9.05 -11.16
CA ASN A 29 8.43 -8.58 -12.37
C ASN A 29 8.84 -7.15 -12.74
N PHE A 30 9.65 -7.04 -13.80
CA PHE A 30 10.24 -5.77 -14.24
C PHE A 30 9.21 -4.69 -14.60
N GLN A 31 8.04 -5.08 -15.11
CA GLN A 31 6.99 -4.12 -15.48
C GLN A 31 6.41 -3.44 -14.23
N VAL A 32 6.33 -4.17 -13.12
CA VAL A 32 5.83 -3.64 -11.84
C VAL A 32 6.91 -2.90 -11.05
N MET A 33 8.19 -3.19 -11.29
CA MET A 33 9.26 -2.52 -10.55
C MET A 33 9.24 -0.99 -10.66
N TRP A 34 8.85 -0.46 -11.83
CA TRP A 34 8.79 0.99 -12.05
C TRP A 34 7.76 1.72 -11.18
N ILE A 35 6.65 1.07 -10.84
CA ILE A 35 5.63 1.64 -9.95
C ILE A 35 5.98 1.34 -8.48
N ILE A 36 6.57 0.17 -8.18
CA ILE A 36 6.83 -0.25 -6.81
C ILE A 36 8.02 0.47 -6.16
N ILE A 37 9.07 0.79 -6.92
CA ILE A 37 10.28 1.42 -6.37
C ILE A 37 9.94 2.79 -5.75
N PRO A 38 9.21 3.70 -6.44
CA PRO A 38 8.77 4.95 -5.82
C PRO A 38 7.90 4.73 -4.59
N ILE A 39 7.01 3.74 -4.59
CA ILE A 39 6.16 3.40 -3.43
C ILE A 39 7.02 2.97 -2.24
N TRP A 40 8.00 2.08 -2.45
CA TRP A 40 8.89 1.61 -1.40
C TRP A 40 9.85 2.69 -0.90
N LEU A 41 10.34 3.57 -1.77
CA LEU A 41 11.17 4.69 -1.34
C LEU A 41 10.35 5.67 -0.49
N ALA A 42 9.16 6.06 -0.97
CA ALA A 42 8.26 6.92 -0.20
C ALA A 42 7.91 6.28 1.15
N TRP A 43 7.65 4.97 1.16
CA TRP A 43 7.42 4.22 2.38
C TRP A 43 8.61 4.25 3.33
N PHE A 44 9.79 3.87 2.86
CA PHE A 44 10.98 3.75 3.68
C PHE A 44 11.36 5.09 4.33
N PHE A 45 11.37 6.17 3.54
CA PHE A 45 11.66 7.50 4.06
C PHE A 45 10.54 8.02 4.97
N GLY A 46 9.28 7.85 4.56
CA GLY A 46 8.13 8.27 5.35
C GLY A 46 8.10 7.58 6.72
N GLU A 47 8.14 6.25 6.72
CA GLU A 47 8.01 5.42 7.91
C GLU A 47 9.16 5.66 8.91
N PHE A 48 10.41 5.45 8.45
CA PHE A 48 11.54 5.36 9.38
C PHE A 48 12.19 6.71 9.69
N PHE A 49 12.00 7.72 8.83
CA PHE A 49 12.65 9.02 8.98
C PHE A 49 11.69 10.16 9.31
N GLN A 50 10.45 10.10 8.83
CA GLN A 50 9.54 11.25 8.88
C GLN A 50 8.34 11.04 9.83
N GLU A 51 7.88 9.80 10.02
CA GLU A 51 6.65 9.49 10.75
C GLU A 51 6.85 8.67 12.01
N LYS A 52 8.10 8.44 12.42
CA LYS A 52 8.46 7.68 13.61
C LYS A 52 7.76 8.18 14.90
N LYS A 53 7.65 9.49 15.08
CA LYS A 53 6.94 10.13 16.20
C LYS A 53 5.48 10.51 15.85
N GLY A 54 4.97 10.05 14.71
CA GLY A 54 3.65 10.35 14.18
C GLY A 54 3.68 11.15 12.88
N THR A 55 2.58 11.10 12.13
CA THR A 55 2.46 11.74 10.82
C THR A 55 2.20 13.24 10.95
N SER A 56 3.18 14.05 10.51
CA SER A 56 3.01 15.51 10.43
C SER A 56 1.97 15.88 9.37
N PHE A 57 1.43 17.11 9.45
CA PHE A 57 0.46 17.57 8.45
C PHE A 57 1.06 17.63 7.04
N GLY A 58 2.29 18.12 6.91
CA GLY A 58 3.00 18.19 5.63
C GLY A 58 3.24 16.80 5.04
N ASN A 59 3.75 15.86 5.86
CA ASN A 59 4.02 14.49 5.43
C ASN A 59 2.73 13.81 4.97
N ALA A 60 1.64 13.94 5.72
CA ALA A 60 0.36 13.36 5.34
C ALA A 60 -0.15 13.84 3.97
N ILE A 61 0.04 15.12 3.64
CA ILE A 61 -0.30 15.65 2.30
C ILE A 61 0.62 15.07 1.24
N SER A 62 1.93 15.08 1.49
CA SER A 62 2.92 14.49 0.58
C SER A 62 2.64 13.02 0.29
N ASN A 63 2.24 12.25 1.30
CA ASN A 63 1.86 10.86 1.15
C ASN A 63 0.62 10.68 0.28
N GLY A 64 -0.34 11.62 0.33
CA GLY A 64 -1.52 11.63 -0.53
C GLY A 64 -1.22 11.70 -2.03
N VAL A 65 -0.04 12.22 -2.41
CA VAL A 65 0.45 12.22 -3.80
C VAL A 65 0.70 10.80 -4.29
N VAL A 66 1.15 9.89 -3.42
CA VAL A 66 1.48 8.50 -3.78
C VAL A 66 0.25 7.74 -4.31
N PRO A 67 -0.85 7.55 -3.55
CA PRO A 67 -2.02 6.85 -4.06
C PRO A 67 -2.72 7.64 -5.18
N PHE A 68 -2.63 8.98 -5.21
CA PHE A 68 -3.14 9.76 -6.32
C PHE A 68 -2.45 9.39 -7.65
N TRP A 69 -1.12 9.40 -7.66
CA TRP A 69 -0.33 9.04 -8.83
C TRP A 69 -0.44 7.56 -9.19
N VAL A 70 -0.38 6.66 -8.20
CA VAL A 70 -0.53 5.21 -8.43
C VAL A 70 -1.90 4.87 -9.02
N GLY A 71 -2.98 5.50 -8.52
CA GLY A 71 -4.32 5.32 -9.07
C GLY A 71 -4.42 5.76 -10.54
N LEU A 72 -3.79 6.89 -10.90
CA LEU A 72 -3.69 7.34 -12.30
C LEU A 72 -2.92 6.34 -13.17
N ASP A 73 -1.77 5.86 -12.70
CA ASP A 73 -0.95 4.92 -13.46
C ASP A 73 -1.66 3.58 -13.68
N TRP A 74 -2.34 3.07 -12.65
CA TRP A 74 -3.14 1.86 -12.75
C TRP A 74 -4.30 2.02 -13.75
N MET A 75 -5.02 3.16 -13.72
CA MET A 75 -6.05 3.43 -14.73
C MET A 75 -5.47 3.50 -16.14
N ARG A 76 -4.32 4.17 -16.32
CA ARG A 76 -3.59 4.22 -17.59
C ARG A 76 -3.25 2.82 -18.10
N LEU A 77 -2.75 1.94 -17.23
CA LEU A 77 -2.43 0.55 -17.57
C LEU A 77 -3.67 -0.21 -18.08
N LEU A 78 -4.79 -0.12 -17.36
CA LEU A 78 -6.03 -0.81 -17.73
C LEU A 78 -6.61 -0.28 -19.05
N VAL A 79 -6.63 1.04 -19.24
CA VAL A 79 -7.10 1.67 -20.48
C VAL A 79 -6.23 1.26 -21.66
N ASN A 80 -4.91 1.34 -21.53
CA ASN A 80 -3.99 0.91 -22.59
C ASN A 80 -4.14 -0.57 -22.91
N GLY A 81 -4.33 -1.42 -21.89
CA GLY A 81 -4.61 -2.84 -22.08
C GLY A 81 -5.86 -3.12 -22.92
N ILE A 82 -6.91 -2.31 -22.75
CA ILE A 82 -8.14 -2.39 -23.58
C ILE A 82 -7.86 -1.92 -25.01
N LEU A 83 -7.21 -0.75 -25.17
CA LEU A 83 -6.93 -0.17 -26.48
C LEU A 83 -6.01 -1.03 -27.34
N GLU A 84 -5.06 -1.73 -26.72
CA GLU A 84 -4.14 -2.67 -27.38
C GLU A 84 -4.75 -4.06 -27.61
N GLY A 85 -6.01 -4.29 -27.21
CA GLY A 85 -6.69 -5.59 -27.35
C GLY A 85 -6.14 -6.69 -26.43
N LYS A 86 -5.30 -6.34 -25.45
CA LYS A 86 -4.74 -7.28 -24.45
C LYS A 86 -5.72 -7.62 -23.33
N MET A 87 -6.74 -6.79 -23.13
CA MET A 87 -7.78 -6.98 -22.11
C MET A 87 -9.17 -6.83 -22.74
N ALA A 88 -10.06 -7.75 -22.41
CA ALA A 88 -11.47 -7.67 -22.78
C ALA A 88 -12.32 -7.18 -21.60
N TRP A 89 -13.42 -6.50 -21.91
CA TRP A 89 -14.42 -6.12 -20.92
C TRP A 89 -14.92 -7.35 -20.17
N SER A 90 -14.78 -7.32 -18.85
CA SER A 90 -15.22 -8.39 -17.95
C SER A 90 -15.56 -7.79 -16.58
N PRO A 91 -16.41 -8.47 -15.77
CA PRO A 91 -16.68 -8.02 -14.41
C PRO A 91 -15.41 -7.85 -13.56
N LEU A 92 -14.40 -8.71 -13.78
CA LEU A 92 -13.09 -8.60 -13.12
C LEU A 92 -12.37 -7.31 -13.49
N LEU A 93 -12.38 -6.92 -14.77
CA LEU A 93 -11.78 -5.67 -15.23
C LEU A 93 -12.50 -4.45 -14.66
N VAL A 94 -13.83 -4.46 -14.64
CA VAL A 94 -14.64 -3.40 -14.00
C VAL A 94 -14.25 -3.25 -12.54
N PHE A 95 -14.11 -4.37 -11.82
CA PHE A 95 -13.72 -4.34 -10.42
C PHE A 95 -12.28 -3.81 -10.22
N LYS A 96 -11.34 -4.13 -11.12
CA LYS A 96 -10.01 -3.49 -11.12
C LYS A 96 -10.12 -1.98 -11.30
N PHE A 97 -10.96 -1.49 -12.22
CA PHE A 97 -11.20 -0.04 -12.37
C PHE A 97 -11.75 0.60 -11.10
N LEU A 98 -12.67 -0.07 -10.40
CA LEU A 98 -13.18 0.43 -9.12
C LEU A 98 -12.08 0.54 -8.05
N ILE A 99 -11.17 -0.43 -7.98
CA ILE A 99 -9.99 -0.33 -7.09
C ILE A 99 -9.14 0.88 -7.48
N CYS A 100 -8.82 1.05 -8.77
CA CYS A 100 -7.99 2.16 -9.25
C CYS A 100 -8.62 3.51 -8.94
N LEU A 101 -9.92 3.65 -9.19
CA LEU A 101 -10.70 4.85 -8.88
C LEU A 101 -10.74 5.11 -7.37
N GLY A 102 -10.92 4.07 -6.56
CA GLY A 102 -10.89 4.18 -5.11
C GLY A 102 -9.54 4.71 -4.59
N VAL A 103 -8.44 4.17 -5.11
CA VAL A 103 -7.08 4.61 -4.77
C VAL A 103 -6.82 6.06 -5.22
N PHE A 104 -7.20 6.39 -6.46
CA PHE A 104 -7.11 7.75 -6.98
C PHE A 104 -7.93 8.74 -6.14
N ALA A 105 -9.20 8.42 -5.87
CA ALA A 105 -10.11 9.26 -5.10
C ALA A 105 -9.64 9.44 -3.66
N TYR A 106 -9.06 8.39 -3.06
CA TYR A 106 -8.47 8.46 -1.73
C TYR A 106 -7.26 9.40 -1.69
N GLY A 107 -6.34 9.31 -2.66
CA GLY A 107 -5.24 10.26 -2.77
C GLY A 107 -5.73 11.70 -2.98
N ALA A 108 -6.68 11.90 -3.91
CA ALA A 108 -7.31 13.19 -4.15
C ALA A 108 -8.00 13.74 -2.89
N PHE A 109 -8.67 12.88 -2.11
CA PHE A 109 -9.30 13.25 -0.85
C PHE A 109 -8.27 13.77 0.16
N ILE A 110 -7.15 13.05 0.36
CA ILE A 110 -6.08 13.49 1.26
C ILE A 110 -5.56 14.86 0.84
N LEU A 111 -5.28 15.06 -0.45
CA LEU A 111 -4.77 16.32 -0.98
C LEU A 111 -5.77 17.47 -0.77
N VAL A 112 -7.05 17.25 -1.09
CA VAL A 112 -8.11 18.28 -0.93
C VAL A 112 -8.31 18.64 0.54
N GLN A 113 -8.38 17.65 1.43
CA GLN A 113 -8.50 17.92 2.87
C GLN A 113 -7.24 18.56 3.44
N GLY A 114 -6.07 18.25 2.86
CA GLY A 114 -4.78 18.83 3.15
C GLY A 114 -4.74 20.32 2.85
N VAL A 115 -5.13 20.71 1.64
CA VAL A 115 -5.25 22.13 1.25
C VAL A 115 -6.25 22.87 2.14
N ARG A 116 -7.31 22.18 2.61
CA ARG A 116 -8.31 22.73 3.53
C ARG A 116 -7.88 22.79 4.99
N GLY A 117 -6.66 22.37 5.34
CA GLY A 117 -6.16 22.45 6.72
C GLY A 117 -6.82 21.47 7.70
N ARG A 118 -7.48 20.39 7.23
CA ARG A 118 -8.26 19.51 8.11
C ARG A 118 -7.37 18.50 8.82
N HIS A 119 -7.42 18.45 10.16
CA HIS A 119 -6.61 17.54 10.99
C HIS A 119 -6.80 16.05 10.68
N ILE A 120 -7.94 15.64 10.09
CA ILE A 120 -8.20 14.25 9.68
C ILE A 120 -7.08 13.70 8.79
N VAL A 121 -6.44 14.56 7.99
CA VAL A 121 -5.37 14.23 7.04
C VAL A 121 -4.21 13.51 7.73
N ARG A 122 -3.87 13.87 8.98
CA ARG A 122 -2.78 13.20 9.72
C ARG A 122 -3.05 11.73 10.01
N TYR A 123 -4.32 11.34 10.12
CA TYR A 123 -4.71 9.95 10.39
C TYR A 123 -4.87 9.16 9.10
N VAL A 124 -5.58 9.74 8.12
CA VAL A 124 -5.84 9.03 6.86
C VAL A 124 -4.65 9.04 5.91
N GLY A 125 -3.70 9.96 6.10
CA GLY A 125 -2.53 10.13 5.23
C GLY A 125 -1.28 9.40 5.72
N ARG A 126 -1.39 8.46 6.66
CA ARG A 126 -0.24 7.73 7.19
C ARG A 126 0.35 6.80 6.13
N ILE A 127 1.67 6.90 5.93
CA ILE A 127 2.33 6.25 4.78
C ILE A 127 2.30 4.72 4.87
N ARG A 128 2.28 4.16 6.09
CA ARG A 128 2.29 2.72 6.34
C ARG A 128 1.09 2.01 5.70
N GLU A 129 -0.11 2.54 5.91
CA GLU A 129 -1.36 1.99 5.41
C GLU A 129 -1.48 2.19 3.89
N ILE A 130 -1.10 3.38 3.43
CA ILE A 130 -1.08 3.73 2.00
C ILE A 130 -0.22 2.72 1.24
N THR A 131 1.02 2.54 1.69
CA THR A 131 2.00 1.71 1.00
C THR A 131 1.66 0.24 1.09
N TYR A 132 1.15 -0.23 2.23
CA TYR A 132 0.59 -1.58 2.35
C TYR A 132 -0.42 -1.86 1.23
N ALA A 133 -1.44 -1.00 1.11
CA ALA A 133 -2.48 -1.15 0.11
C ALA A 133 -1.90 -1.12 -1.31
N MET A 134 -1.01 -0.18 -1.61
CA MET A 134 -0.43 -0.09 -2.95
C MET A 134 0.39 -1.34 -3.29
N VAL A 135 1.23 -1.82 -2.37
CA VAL A 135 2.12 -2.97 -2.60
C VAL A 135 1.32 -4.24 -2.86
N VAL A 136 0.25 -4.50 -2.10
CA VAL A 136 -0.55 -5.72 -2.27
C VAL A 136 -1.49 -5.66 -3.47
N PHE A 137 -2.03 -4.48 -3.83
CA PHE A 137 -2.95 -4.37 -4.95
C PHE A 137 -2.24 -4.22 -6.30
N THR A 138 -1.03 -3.65 -6.35
CA THR A 138 -0.27 -3.50 -7.61
C THR A 138 -0.18 -4.80 -8.42
N PRO A 139 0.29 -5.94 -7.89
CA PRO A 139 0.40 -7.16 -8.69
C PRO A 139 -0.95 -7.72 -9.15
N ILE A 140 -2.02 -7.41 -8.43
CA ILE A 140 -3.39 -7.77 -8.84
C ILE A 140 -3.83 -6.93 -10.05
N ILE A 141 -3.59 -5.62 -10.00
CA ILE A 141 -3.92 -4.71 -11.09
C ILE A 141 -3.14 -5.06 -12.35
N TYR A 142 -1.82 -5.25 -12.22
CA TYR A 142 -0.94 -5.65 -13.31
C TYR A 142 -1.17 -7.08 -13.82
N GLY A 143 -2.04 -7.86 -13.16
CA GLY A 143 -2.41 -9.20 -13.61
C GLY A 143 -1.34 -10.26 -13.38
N ILE A 144 -0.33 -9.99 -12.54
CA ILE A 144 0.64 -10.98 -12.07
C ILE A 144 -0.06 -11.96 -11.13
N VAL A 145 -0.94 -11.44 -10.29
CA VAL A 145 -1.73 -12.21 -9.33
C VAL A 145 -3.20 -12.11 -9.74
N PRO A 146 -3.92 -13.24 -9.89
CA PRO A 146 -5.32 -13.20 -10.26
C PRO A 146 -6.15 -12.62 -9.12
N LEU A 147 -7.12 -11.78 -9.48
CA LEU A 147 -8.09 -11.27 -8.52
C LEU A 147 -8.95 -12.42 -8.00
N SER A 148 -8.85 -12.75 -6.71
CA SER A 148 -9.66 -13.80 -6.09
C SER A 148 -10.01 -13.46 -4.64
N MET A 149 -11.10 -14.04 -4.14
CA MET A 149 -11.51 -13.88 -2.74
C MET A 149 -10.41 -14.34 -1.78
N ARG A 150 -9.63 -15.37 -2.15
CA ARG A 150 -8.49 -15.85 -1.36
C ARG A 150 -7.48 -14.73 -1.11
N TYR A 151 -7.10 -13.98 -2.14
CA TYR A 151 -6.14 -12.88 -1.99
C TYR A 151 -6.72 -11.69 -1.22
N PHE A 152 -8.02 -11.41 -1.36
CA PHE A 152 -8.68 -10.41 -0.51
C PHE A 152 -8.63 -10.77 0.97
N LEU A 153 -8.94 -12.02 1.30
CA LEU A 153 -8.84 -12.52 2.67
C LEU A 153 -7.40 -12.50 3.15
N SER A 154 -6.43 -12.91 2.32
CA SER A 154 -5.00 -12.81 2.63
C SER A 154 -4.58 -11.37 2.98
N ILE A 155 -5.01 -10.37 2.20
CA ILE A 155 -4.71 -8.96 2.45
C ILE A 155 -5.31 -8.50 3.79
N ALA A 156 -6.57 -8.86 4.07
CA ALA A 156 -7.25 -8.43 5.29
C ALA A 156 -6.68 -9.11 6.56
N PHE A 157 -6.50 -10.44 6.53
CA PHE A 157 -6.06 -11.21 7.70
C PHE A 157 -4.61 -10.94 8.09
N PHE A 158 -3.73 -10.65 7.13
CA PHE A 158 -2.31 -10.46 7.39
C PHE A 158 -1.87 -8.99 7.43
N PHE A 159 -2.80 -8.04 7.28
CA PHE A 159 -2.52 -6.63 7.56
C PHE A 159 -2.00 -6.39 8.99
N PRO A 160 -2.58 -6.99 10.06
CA PRO A 160 -2.03 -6.87 11.41
C PRO A 160 -0.61 -7.41 11.55
N VAL A 161 -0.27 -8.49 10.81
CA VAL A 161 1.07 -9.09 10.84
C VAL A 161 2.08 -8.15 10.18
N PHE A 162 1.74 -7.57 9.02
CA PHE A 162 2.53 -6.50 8.42
C PHE A 162 2.75 -5.36 9.41
N TYR A 163 1.67 -4.83 9.98
CA TYR A 163 1.73 -3.69 10.87
C TYR A 163 2.63 -3.95 12.08
N PHE A 164 2.47 -5.12 12.73
CA PHE A 164 3.29 -5.53 13.86
C PHE A 164 4.76 -5.67 13.49
N LEU A 165 5.06 -6.23 12.31
CA LEU A 165 6.43 -6.39 11.85
C LEU A 165 7.12 -5.04 11.62
N ILE A 166 6.42 -4.06 11.05
CA ILE A 166 6.96 -2.71 10.86
C ILE A 166 7.15 -2.00 12.20
N GLU A 167 6.19 -2.12 13.11
CA GLU A 167 6.32 -1.57 14.46
C GLU A 167 7.52 -2.17 15.20
N PHE A 168 7.73 -3.48 15.08
CA PHE A 168 8.88 -4.17 15.66
C PHE A 168 10.21 -3.68 15.08
N ILE A 169 10.29 -3.44 13.76
CA ILE A 169 11.48 -2.87 13.12
C ILE A 169 11.72 -1.45 13.63
N ASP A 170 10.69 -0.62 13.69
CA ASP A 170 10.83 0.78 14.08
C ASP A 170 11.29 0.92 15.54
N LEU A 171 10.79 0.07 16.44
CA LEU A 171 11.25 -0.03 17.83
C LEU A 171 12.75 -0.37 17.96
N LYS A 172 13.32 -1.06 16.97
CA LYS A 172 14.74 -1.44 16.96
C LYS A 172 15.62 -0.42 16.24
N MET A 173 15.07 0.35 15.32
CA MET A 173 15.82 1.38 14.61
C MET A 173 16.10 2.59 15.53
N PRO A 174 17.28 3.21 15.43
CA PRO A 174 17.55 4.45 16.15
C PRO A 174 16.62 5.56 15.68
N ASN A 175 16.41 6.57 16.54
CA ASN A 175 15.72 7.78 16.11
C ASN A 175 16.63 8.57 15.16
N PRO A 176 16.10 9.08 14.03
CA PRO A 176 16.81 10.04 13.20
C PRO A 176 17.24 11.27 13.99
N LYS A 177 18.52 11.66 13.88
CA LYS A 177 19.07 12.86 14.54
C LYS A 177 18.35 14.16 14.17
N ALA A 178 17.63 14.18 13.05
CA ALA A 178 16.78 15.31 12.66
C ALA A 178 15.75 15.67 13.75
N PHE A 179 15.22 14.67 14.47
CA PHE A 179 14.29 14.92 15.57
C PHE A 179 14.95 15.61 16.76
N ASP A 180 16.23 15.33 17.03
CA ASP A 180 16.97 15.99 18.12
C ASP A 180 17.27 17.46 17.78
N MET A 181 17.42 17.79 16.49
CA MET A 181 17.63 19.16 16.00
C MET A 181 16.33 19.98 16.08
N ASP A 182 15.18 19.39 15.75
CA ASP A 182 13.87 20.06 15.85
C ASP A 182 13.43 20.28 17.31
N GLU A 183 13.83 19.39 18.24
CA GLU A 183 13.56 19.53 19.67
C GLU A 183 14.55 20.47 20.39
N SER A 184 15.66 20.84 19.75
CA SER A 184 16.59 21.82 20.30
C SER A 184 16.01 23.24 20.12
N PRO A 185 15.66 23.94 21.21
CA PRO A 185 15.14 25.30 21.09
C PRO A 185 16.27 26.16 20.51
N HIS A 186 15.98 26.82 19.39
CA HIS A 186 16.81 27.81 18.70
C HIS A 186 17.96 28.37 19.56
N ARG A 187 19.19 27.99 19.20
CA ARG A 187 20.35 28.86 19.41
C ARG A 187 20.42 29.86 18.26
#